data_AF-A0A5S9MHG7-F1
#
_entry.id   AF-A0A5S9MHG7-F1
#
_cell.length_a   1.000
_cell.length_b   1.000
_cell.length_c   1.000
_cell.angle_alpha   90.00
_cell.angle_beta   90.00
_cell.angle_gamma   90.00
#
_symmetry.space_group_name_H-M   'P 1'
#
loop_
_entity.id
_entity.type
_entity.pdbx_description
1 polymer ?
#
loop_
_entity_poly.entity_id
_entity_poly.type
_entity_poly.pdbx_seq_one_letter_code
_entity_poly.pdbx_strand_id
1 'polypeptide(L)'
;MEKGGFFIENEPPLSPLQEEGPFPFRYVMLLAILFFVLSTVISLFFFNRSIKPTLIHIAELETERIANHLIQYSVQDFAEDQENMKDMVVMNTSENGKVTTIDFNAQATSKAMADLSRHLQKI
;
A
#
# COMPACT_ATOMS: atom_id res chain seq x y z
N MET A 1 42.18 94.59 -9.65
CA MET A 1 41.91 93.61 -10.72
C MET A 1 42.25 92.25 -10.13
N GLU A 2 41.23 91.60 -9.55
CA GLU A 2 40.57 90.42 -10.14
C GLU A 2 41.54 89.24 -10.27
N LYS A 3 41.46 88.30 -9.34
CA LYS A 3 40.71 87.02 -9.46
C LYS A 3 41.65 85.91 -9.94
N GLY A 4 41.73 84.87 -9.13
CA GLY A 4 42.41 83.64 -9.46
C GLY A 4 42.45 82.68 -8.28
N GLY A 5 41.32 82.60 -7.55
CA GLY A 5 41.14 81.55 -6.55
C GLY A 5 41.18 80.19 -7.25
N PHE A 6 42.12 79.37 -6.81
CA PHE A 6 41.90 77.99 -6.34
C PHE A 6 40.71 77.25 -6.96
N PHE A 7 40.99 76.41 -7.95
CA PHE A 7 40.19 75.23 -8.23
C PHE A 7 41.16 74.06 -8.46
N ILE A 8 41.71 73.53 -7.37
CA ILE A 8 42.03 72.10 -7.35
C ILE A 8 40.67 71.44 -7.33
N GLU A 9 40.24 70.95 -8.49
CA GLU A 9 39.09 70.07 -8.63
C GLU A 9 39.42 68.80 -7.86
N ASN A 10 39.09 68.82 -6.56
CA ASN A 10 39.09 67.62 -5.74
C ASN A 10 37.87 66.84 -6.22
N GLU A 11 38.09 65.88 -7.11
CA GLU A 11 37.09 64.85 -7.36
C GLU A 11 36.66 64.29 -5.99
N PRO A 12 35.35 64.21 -5.71
CA PRO A 12 34.90 63.68 -4.43
C PRO A 12 35.49 62.27 -4.29
N PRO A 13 36.05 61.89 -3.12
CA PRO A 13 36.50 60.54 -2.94
C PRO A 13 35.29 59.64 -3.19
N LEU A 14 35.38 58.79 -4.23
CA LEU A 14 34.38 57.78 -4.54
C LEU A 14 34.08 57.05 -3.23
N SER A 15 32.85 57.21 -2.73
CA SER A 15 32.38 56.49 -1.56
C SER A 15 32.71 55.02 -1.79
N PRO A 16 33.39 54.30 -0.87
CA PRO A 16 33.50 52.87 -1.01
C PRO A 16 32.06 52.38 -1.11
N LEU A 17 31.71 51.78 -2.25
CA LEU A 17 30.48 51.03 -2.40
C LEU A 17 30.46 50.14 -1.17
N GLN A 18 29.49 50.38 -0.31
CA GLN A 18 29.29 49.61 0.89
C GLN A 18 29.02 48.20 0.38
N GLU A 19 30.08 47.40 0.29
CA GLU A 19 29.97 45.99 -0.02
C GLU A 19 29.12 45.45 1.11
N GLU A 20 27.83 45.28 0.84
CA GLU A 20 26.94 44.49 1.68
C GLU A 20 27.54 43.10 1.69
N GLY A 21 28.42 42.90 2.68
CA GLY A 21 29.20 41.68 2.81
C GLY A 21 28.25 40.50 2.77
N PRO A 22 28.66 39.41 2.10
CA PRO A 22 27.81 38.24 1.89
C PRO A 22 27.19 37.85 3.22
N PHE A 23 25.87 37.59 3.22
CA PHE A 23 25.07 37.21 4.38
C PHE A 23 25.93 36.42 5.38
N PRO A 24 26.02 36.88 6.65
CA PRO A 24 26.96 36.30 7.60
C PRO A 24 26.87 34.78 7.59
N PHE A 25 28.00 34.08 7.61
CA PHE A 25 28.08 32.60 7.57
C PHE A 25 27.08 31.89 8.49
N ARG A 26 26.71 32.54 9.59
CA ARG A 26 25.66 32.14 10.54
C ARG A 26 24.28 31.93 9.89
N TYR A 27 23.85 32.80 8.97
CA TYR A 27 22.57 32.69 8.27
C TYR A 27 22.56 31.55 7.27
N VAL A 28 23.67 31.34 6.56
CA VAL A 28 23.82 30.23 5.61
C VAL A 28 23.76 28.88 6.36
N MET A 29 24.40 28.79 7.53
CA MET A 29 24.35 27.61 8.38
C MET A 29 22.92 27.31 8.88
N LEU A 30 22.18 28.32 9.32
CA LEU A 30 20.78 28.16 9.75
C LEU A 30 19.86 27.75 8.59
N LEU A 31 20.04 28.36 7.42
CA LEU A 31 19.28 28.00 6.22
C LEU A 31 19.57 26.56 5.79
N ALA A 32 20.83 26.13 5.84
CA ALA A 32 21.22 24.76 5.51
C ALA A 32 20.59 23.73 6.47
N ILE A 33 20.58 24.01 7.77
CA ILE A 33 19.91 23.15 8.77
C ILE A 33 18.40 23.10 8.52
N LEU A 34 17.77 24.25 8.24
CA LEU A 34 16.35 24.31 7.93
C LEU A 34 16.02 23.51 6.66
N PHE A 35 16.77 23.70 5.58
CA PHE A 35 16.60 22.94 4.34
C PHE A 35 16.84 21.45 4.55
N PHE A 36 17.82 21.08 5.38
CA PHE A 36 18.12 19.69 5.69
C PHE A 36 16.95 19.00 6.40
N VAL A 37 16.35 19.64 7.39
CA VAL A 37 15.19 19.10 8.12
C VAL A 37 13.97 19.02 7.20
N LEU A 38 13.68 20.08 6.43
CA LEU A 38 12.58 20.09 5.48
C LEU A 38 12.74 19.00 4.41
N SER A 39 13.94 18.87 3.84
CA SER A 39 14.27 17.83 2.86
C SER A 39 14.09 16.42 3.43
N THR A 40 14.50 16.20 4.68
CA THR A 40 14.32 14.91 5.36
C THR A 40 12.84 14.55 5.54
N VAL A 41 12.01 15.50 5.97
CA VAL A 41 10.56 15.29 6.16
C VAL A 41 9.86 15.05 4.81
N ILE A 42 10.19 15.85 3.79
CA ILE A 42 9.65 15.70 2.44
C ILE A 42 10.04 14.36 1.83
N SER A 43 11.29 13.93 2.02
CA SER A 43 11.79 12.62 1.60
C SER A 43 10.94 11.49 2.21
N LEU A 44 10.76 11.50 3.53
CA LEU A 44 9.97 10.49 4.22
C LEU A 44 8.49 10.48 3.77
N PHE A 45 7.92 11.66 3.55
CA PHE A 45 6.55 11.80 3.04
C PHE A 45 6.41 11.25 1.60
N PHE A 46 7.39 11.51 0.74
CA PHE A 46 7.41 11.01 -0.64
C PHE A 46 7.58 9.48 -0.67
N PHE A 47 8.47 8.93 0.15
CA PHE A 47 8.68 7.48 0.27
C PHE A 47 7.42 6.72 0.69
N ASN A 48 6.65 7.24 1.66
CA ASN A 48 5.41 6.60 2.11
C ASN A 48 4.40 6.40 0.96
N ARG A 49 4.36 7.31 -0.01
CA ARG A 49 3.43 7.21 -1.15
C ARG A 49 3.99 6.37 -2.30
N SER A 50 5.31 6.30 -2.45
CA SER A 50 5.97 5.60 -3.56
C SER A 50 6.30 4.13 -3.30
N ILE A 51 6.56 3.72 -2.06
CA ILE A 51 6.86 2.30 -1.73
C ILE A 51 5.58 1.46 -1.65
N LYS A 52 4.49 2.08 -1.17
CA LYS A 52 3.20 1.43 -0.97
C LYS A 52 2.66 0.69 -2.21
N PRO A 53 2.63 1.25 -3.44
CA PRO A 53 2.08 0.54 -4.60
C PRO A 53 2.91 -0.68 -5.01
N THR A 54 4.24 -0.65 -4.88
CA THR A 54 5.10 -1.78 -5.28
C THR A 54 5.05 -2.93 -4.27
N LEU A 55 5.03 -2.63 -2.97
CA LEU A 55 4.87 -3.66 -1.94
C LEU A 55 3.47 -4.27 -1.97
N ILE A 56 2.42 -3.47 -2.21
CA ILE A 56 1.06 -3.97 -2.36
C ILE A 56 0.96 -4.89 -3.59
N HIS A 57 1.55 -4.52 -4.73
CA HIS A 57 1.49 -5.38 -5.92
C HIS A 57 2.13 -6.77 -5.69
N ILE A 58 3.28 -6.82 -5.00
CA ILE A 58 3.92 -8.10 -4.65
C ILE A 58 3.08 -8.86 -3.63
N ALA A 59 2.54 -8.16 -2.63
CA ALA A 59 1.65 -8.75 -1.65
C ALA A 59 0.36 -9.29 -2.28
N GLU A 60 -0.22 -8.62 -3.28
CA GLU A 60 -1.41 -9.06 -4.02
C GLU A 60 -1.14 -10.37 -4.76
N LEU A 61 -0.01 -10.47 -5.47
CA LEU A 61 0.35 -11.69 -6.21
C LEU A 61 0.54 -12.91 -5.28
N GLU A 62 1.26 -12.72 -4.17
CA GLU A 62 1.43 -13.80 -3.18
C GLU A 62 0.12 -14.12 -2.45
N THR A 63 -0.69 -13.11 -2.12
CA THR A 63 -1.99 -13.28 -1.48
C THR A 63 -2.98 -14.01 -2.38
N GLU A 64 -3.03 -13.68 -3.68
CA GLU A 64 -3.87 -14.36 -4.66
C GLU A 64 -3.49 -15.83 -4.81
N ARG A 65 -2.18 -16.13 -4.82
CA ARG A 65 -1.69 -17.50 -4.85
C ARG A 65 -2.10 -18.27 -3.60
N ILE A 66 -1.94 -17.67 -2.42
CA ILE A 66 -2.34 -18.27 -1.14
C ILE A 66 -3.86 -18.48 -1.09
N ALA A 67 -4.65 -17.49 -1.52
CA ALA A 67 -6.10 -17.58 -1.58
C ALA A 67 -6.57 -18.72 -2.49
N ASN A 68 -6.00 -18.85 -3.69
CA ASN A 68 -6.31 -19.96 -4.60
C ASN A 68 -5.98 -21.32 -3.96
N HIS A 69 -4.82 -21.44 -3.32
CA HIS A 69 -4.45 -22.68 -2.67
C HIS A 69 -5.37 -23.02 -1.49
N LEU A 70 -5.77 -22.02 -0.70
CA LEU A 70 -6.71 -22.16 0.41
C LEU A 70 -8.11 -22.56 -0.04
N ILE A 71 -8.62 -21.97 -1.13
CA ILE A 71 -9.92 -22.37 -1.71
C ILE A 71 -9.88 -23.83 -2.14
N GLN A 72 -8.83 -24.21 -2.88
CA GLN A 72 -8.68 -25.59 -3.36
C GLN A 72 -8.58 -26.58 -2.20
N TYR A 73 -7.79 -26.25 -1.17
CA TYR A 73 -7.68 -27.05 0.04
C TYR A 73 -9.01 -27.15 0.79
N SER A 74 -9.75 -26.05 0.95
CA SER A 74 -11.05 -26.04 1.66
C SER A 74 -12.11 -26.87 0.95
N VAL A 75 -12.11 -26.86 -0.39
CA VAL A 75 -13.01 -27.71 -1.19
C VAL A 75 -12.65 -29.19 -1.02
N GLN A 76 -11.35 -29.51 -1.02
CA GLN A 76 -10.89 -30.88 -0.84
C GLN A 76 -11.19 -31.40 0.57
N ASP A 77 -10.88 -30.63 1.59
CA ASP A 77 -11.13 -30.94 3.00
C ASP A 77 -12.63 -31.21 3.27
N PHE A 78 -13.49 -30.35 2.73
CA PHE A 78 -14.94 -30.54 2.83
C PHE A 78 -15.46 -31.79 2.10
N ALA A 79 -14.84 -32.16 0.97
CA ALA A 79 -15.19 -33.35 0.22
C ALA A 79 -14.65 -34.64 0.86
N GLU A 80 -13.53 -34.58 1.59
CA GLU A 80 -13.01 -35.73 2.33
C GLU A 80 -13.83 -36.03 3.60
N ASP A 81 -14.54 -35.04 4.12
CA ASP A 81 -15.48 -35.22 5.21
C ASP A 81 -16.72 -36.01 4.76
N GLN A 82 -16.69 -37.32 5.05
CA GLN A 82 -17.76 -38.26 4.72
C GLN A 82 -19.12 -37.86 5.30
N GLU A 83 -19.16 -37.11 6.41
CA GLU A 83 -20.42 -36.66 7.01
C GLU A 83 -21.14 -35.66 6.10
N ASN A 84 -20.38 -34.75 5.46
CA ASN A 84 -20.93 -33.73 4.57
C ASN A 84 -21.45 -34.32 3.24
N MET A 85 -20.81 -35.38 2.73
CA MET A 85 -21.19 -36.02 1.47
C MET A 85 -22.33 -37.04 1.60
N LYS A 86 -22.42 -37.73 2.74
CA LYS A 86 -23.37 -38.83 2.96
C LYS A 86 -24.84 -38.41 2.84
N ASP A 87 -25.17 -37.20 3.27
CA ASP A 87 -26.56 -36.71 3.27
C ASP A 87 -26.98 -36.12 1.91
N MET A 88 -26.04 -35.91 0.99
CA MET A 88 -26.30 -35.36 -0.36
C MET A 88 -26.89 -36.40 -1.32
N VAL A 89 -26.58 -37.68 -1.11
CA VAL A 89 -27.04 -38.80 -1.95
C VAL A 89 -27.91 -39.73 -1.11
N VAL A 90 -29.23 -39.67 -1.29
CA VAL A 90 -30.17 -40.56 -0.60
C VAL A 90 -30.45 -41.76 -1.49
N MET A 91 -29.94 -42.92 -1.09
CA MET A 91 -30.23 -44.18 -1.76
C MET A 91 -31.49 -44.80 -1.17
N ASN A 92 -32.62 -44.66 -1.87
CA ASN A 92 -33.87 -45.31 -1.48
C ASN A 92 -33.85 -46.77 -1.96
N THR A 93 -33.77 -47.71 -1.02
CA THR A 93 -33.85 -49.16 -1.30
C THR A 93 -35.29 -49.64 -1.09
N SER A 94 -35.91 -50.16 -2.15
CA SER A 94 -37.23 -50.83 -2.05
C SER A 94 -37.08 -52.27 -1.53
N GLU A 95 -38.14 -52.83 -0.93
CA GLU A 95 -38.20 -54.11 -0.20
C GLU A 95 -37.61 -55.35 -0.91
N ASN A 96 -37.31 -55.27 -2.21
CA ASN A 96 -36.72 -56.36 -2.99
C ASN A 96 -35.21 -56.23 -3.23
N GLY A 97 -34.49 -55.41 -2.45
CA GLY A 97 -33.02 -55.35 -2.49
C GLY A 97 -32.43 -54.77 -3.79
N LYS A 98 -33.25 -54.14 -4.64
CA LYS A 98 -32.82 -53.41 -5.84
C LYS A 98 -32.96 -51.91 -5.62
N VAL A 99 -31.82 -51.21 -5.71
CA VAL A 99 -31.72 -49.73 -5.76
C VAL A 99 -32.60 -49.23 -6.90
N THR A 100 -33.67 -48.51 -6.56
CA THR A 100 -34.72 -48.13 -7.53
C THR A 100 -34.61 -46.67 -7.94
N THR A 101 -34.06 -45.80 -7.09
CA THR A 101 -33.74 -44.41 -7.42
C THR A 101 -32.53 -43.92 -6.60
N ILE A 102 -31.65 -43.18 -7.27
CA ILE A 102 -30.63 -42.35 -6.63
C ILE A 102 -31.22 -40.93 -6.59
N ASP A 103 -31.68 -40.51 -5.42
CA ASP A 103 -32.28 -39.19 -5.23
C ASP A 103 -31.24 -38.24 -4.61
N PHE A 104 -31.02 -37.10 -5.25
CA PHE A 104 -30.13 -36.05 -4.72
C PHE A 104 -30.92 -35.13 -3.80
N ASN A 105 -30.48 -35.02 -2.55
CA ASN A 105 -31.14 -34.16 -1.57
C ASN A 105 -30.73 -32.70 -1.79
N ALA A 106 -31.60 -31.91 -2.45
CA ALA A 106 -31.37 -30.50 -2.73
C ALA A 106 -31.15 -29.66 -1.44
N GLN A 107 -31.74 -30.04 -0.32
CA GLN A 107 -31.56 -29.37 0.98
C GLN A 107 -30.16 -29.63 1.53
N ALA A 108 -29.68 -30.87 1.48
CA ALA A 108 -28.33 -31.23 1.90
C ALA A 108 -27.27 -30.55 1.03
N THR A 109 -27.46 -30.51 -0.29
CA THR A 109 -26.55 -29.80 -1.21
C THR A 109 -26.48 -28.30 -0.93
N SER A 110 -27.63 -27.67 -0.68
CA SER A 110 -27.68 -26.24 -0.35
C SER A 110 -27.00 -25.93 0.99
N LYS A 111 -27.13 -26.84 1.97
CA LYS A 111 -26.49 -26.72 3.28
C LYS A 111 -24.97 -26.86 3.17
N ALA A 112 -24.50 -27.85 2.42
CA ALA A 112 -23.08 -28.06 2.13
C ALA A 112 -22.42 -26.83 1.49
N MET A 113 -23.08 -26.22 0.49
CA MET A 113 -22.63 -24.98 -0.14
C MET A 113 -22.51 -23.82 0.87
N ALA A 114 -23.47 -23.72 1.79
CA ALA A 114 -23.47 -22.69 2.82
C ALA A 114 -22.43 -22.94 3.92
N ASP A 115 -22.15 -24.20 4.28
CA ASP A 115 -21.08 -24.59 5.22
C ASP A 115 -19.69 -24.31 4.63
N LEU A 116 -19.48 -24.66 3.36
CA LEU A 116 -18.29 -24.30 2.59
C LEU A 116 -18.06 -22.78 2.55
N SER A 117 -19.09 -22.02 2.19
CA SER A 117 -18.99 -20.56 2.13
C SER A 117 -18.68 -19.95 3.50
N ARG A 118 -19.27 -20.48 4.58
CA ARG A 118 -18.97 -20.06 5.95
C ARG A 118 -17.54 -20.39 6.40
N HIS A 119 -16.99 -21.53 5.96
CA HIS A 119 -15.59 -21.86 6.21
C HIS A 119 -14.65 -20.87 5.52
N LEU A 120 -14.91 -20.55 4.25
CA LEU A 120 -14.12 -19.58 3.50
C LEU A 120 -14.20 -18.15 4.07
N GLN A 121 -15.35 -17.75 4.64
CA GLN A 121 -15.54 -16.40 5.21
C GLN A 121 -14.90 -16.20 6.59
N LYS A 122 -14.60 -17.28 7.33
CA LYS A 122 -14.03 -17.20 8.67
C LYS A 122 -12.50 -17.08 8.70
N ILE A 123 -11.87 -17.28 7.54
CA ILE A 123 -10.43 -17.15 7.31
C ILE A 123 -10.12 -15.69 6.96
#